data_AF-A0AAU4W1N4-F1
#
_entry.id   AF-A0AAU4W1N4-F1
#
_cell.length_a   1.000
_cell.length_b   1.000
_cell.length_c   1.000
_cell.angle_alpha   90.00
_cell.angle_beta   90.00
_cell.angle_gamma   90.00
#
_symmetry.space_group_name_H-M   'P 1'
#
loop_
_entity.id
_entity.type
_entity.pdbx_description
1 polymer ?
#
loop_
_entity_poly.entity_id
_entity_poly.type
_entity_poly.pdbx_seq_one_letter_code
_entity_poly.pdbx_strand_id
1 'polypeptide(L)'
;MPRTTFDPYRFPGMRGLADSEEPEAGCPEGPPPAGDGPPGALTPVDRRRLELHACLTAAGVPPLAGDLHAIEVLSTVDDATNAAVRRWISRAS
;
A
#
# COMPACT_ATOMS: atom_id res chain seq x y z
N MET A 1 -23.28 45.53 19.34
CA MET A 1 -22.03 44.78 19.57
C MET A 1 -22.20 43.37 19.02
N PRO A 2 -21.68 43.01 17.83
CA PRO A 2 -21.82 41.65 17.32
C PRO A 2 -20.83 40.73 18.06
N ARG A 3 -21.34 39.60 18.57
CA ARG A 3 -20.53 38.58 19.25
C ARG A 3 -19.85 37.72 18.17
N THR A 4 -18.54 37.87 18.06
CA THR A 4 -17.68 37.00 17.24
C THR A 4 -17.93 35.55 17.63
N THR A 5 -18.55 34.78 16.73
CA THR A 5 -18.68 33.32 16.89
C THR A 5 -17.28 32.73 16.76
N PHE A 6 -16.75 32.25 17.88
CA PHE A 6 -15.52 31.49 17.91
C PHE A 6 -15.83 30.11 17.33
N ASP A 7 -15.53 29.94 16.04
CA ASP A 7 -15.64 28.66 15.35
C ASP A 7 -14.40 27.81 15.67
N PRO A 8 -14.55 26.68 16.40
CA PRO A 8 -13.44 25.84 16.82
C PRO A 8 -12.72 25.13 15.65
N TYR A 9 -13.29 25.12 14.44
CA TYR A 9 -12.63 24.58 13.25
C TYR A 9 -11.82 25.62 12.48
N ARG A 10 -11.83 26.88 12.92
CA ARG A 10 -11.04 27.95 12.30
C ARG A 10 -9.59 27.88 12.80
N PHE A 11 -8.73 27.25 12.03
CA PHE A 11 -7.28 27.24 12.27
C PHE A 11 -6.67 28.65 12.13
N PRO A 12 -6.13 29.25 13.21
CA PRO A 12 -5.44 30.54 13.13
C PRO A 12 -4.02 30.29 12.60
N GLY A 13 -3.81 30.51 11.30
CA GLY A 13 -2.48 30.37 10.70
C GLY A 13 -2.43 30.50 9.17
N MET A 14 -3.53 30.24 8.47
CA MET A 14 -3.56 30.30 6.99
C MET A 14 -4.20 31.60 6.50
N ARG A 15 -3.53 32.73 6.69
CA ARG A 15 -3.82 33.96 5.94
C ARG A 15 -2.58 34.31 5.13
N GLY A 16 -2.58 34.01 3.83
CA GLY A 16 -1.58 34.56 2.90
C GLY A 16 -0.69 33.57 2.15
N LEU A 17 -1.19 32.39 1.76
CA LEU A 17 -0.60 31.74 0.58
C LEU A 17 -1.13 32.48 -0.65
N ALA A 18 -0.40 33.53 -1.04
CA ALA A 18 -0.38 33.99 -2.41
C ALA A 18 -0.02 32.82 -3.33
N ASP A 19 -0.56 32.83 -4.55
CA ASP A 19 -0.21 31.95 -5.68
C ASP A 19 1.25 31.51 -5.58
N SER A 20 1.47 30.31 -5.07
CA SER A 20 2.78 29.68 -5.09
C SER A 20 2.87 29.03 -6.46
N GLU A 21 3.38 29.83 -7.38
CA GLU A 21 4.02 29.48 -8.65
C GLU A 21 4.30 27.96 -8.73
N GLU A 22 3.51 27.27 -9.54
CA GLU A 22 3.70 25.86 -9.83
C GLU A 22 5.13 25.67 -10.38
N PRO A 23 5.98 24.84 -9.76
CA PRO A 23 7.19 24.41 -10.45
C PRO A 23 6.72 23.49 -11.57
N GLU A 24 6.80 23.99 -12.81
CA GLU A 24 6.71 23.24 -14.06
C GLU A 24 7.67 22.03 -13.98
N ALA A 25 7.18 20.93 -13.44
CA ALA A 25 7.84 19.64 -13.47
C ALA A 25 7.74 19.15 -14.91
N GLY A 26 8.71 19.56 -15.72
CA GLY A 26 8.87 19.07 -17.09
C GLY A 26 8.73 17.56 -17.10
N CYS A 27 7.66 17.09 -17.75
CA CYS A 27 7.39 15.67 -17.94
C CYS A 27 8.56 15.10 -18.75
N PRO A 28 9.34 14.14 -18.24
CA PRO A 28 10.31 13.46 -19.10
C PRO A 28 9.52 12.64 -20.12
N GLU A 29 9.47 13.14 -21.35
CA GLU A 29 8.89 12.48 -22.52
C GLU A 29 9.77 11.27 -22.90
N GLY A 30 9.63 10.20 -22.14
CA GLY A 30 10.15 8.89 -22.45
C GLY A 30 9.08 7.85 -22.11
N PRO A 31 8.85 6.83 -22.95
CA PRO A 31 7.89 5.79 -22.61
C PRO A 31 8.29 5.18 -21.27
N PRO A 32 7.35 5.05 -20.30
CA PRO A 32 7.65 4.41 -19.03
C PRO A 32 8.18 2.99 -19.31
N PRO A 33 9.15 2.50 -18.52
CA PRO A 33 9.59 1.11 -18.63
C PRO A 33 8.36 0.21 -18.55
N ALA A 34 8.28 -0.80 -19.43
CA ALA A 34 7.10 -1.66 -19.64
C ALA A 34 6.74 -2.57 -18.43
N GLY A 35 7.26 -2.27 -17.25
CA GLY A 35 6.82 -2.85 -15.99
C GLY A 35 6.49 -1.70 -15.06
N ASP A 36 5.25 -1.24 -15.08
CA ASP A 36 4.52 -0.82 -13.90
C ASP A 36 3.08 -0.53 -14.31
N GLY A 37 2.15 -1.24 -13.68
CA GLY A 37 0.73 -0.92 -13.77
C GLY A 37 0.46 0.50 -13.26
N PRO A 38 -0.79 1.00 -13.37
CA PRO A 38 -1.12 2.35 -12.94
C PRO A 38 -0.57 2.62 -11.52
N PRO A 39 -0.05 3.82 -11.21
CA PRO A 39 0.53 4.13 -9.90
C PRO A 39 -0.47 3.76 -8.79
N GLY A 40 -0.19 2.65 -8.09
CA GLY A 40 -1.12 2.02 -7.14
C GLY A 40 -1.50 0.56 -7.45
N ALA A 41 -1.17 0.03 -8.61
CA ALA A 41 -1.31 -1.39 -8.92
C ALA A 41 -0.21 -2.18 -8.21
N LEU A 42 -0.62 -3.05 -7.29
CA LEU A 42 0.29 -3.97 -6.63
C LEU A 42 0.94 -4.88 -7.68
N THR A 43 2.25 -5.09 -7.54
CA THR A 43 2.90 -6.13 -8.33
C THR A 43 2.27 -7.49 -7.99
N PRO A 44 2.29 -8.47 -8.91
CA PRO A 44 1.80 -9.81 -8.60
C PRO A 44 2.46 -10.42 -7.36
N VAL A 45 3.75 -10.12 -7.14
CA VAL A 45 4.51 -10.54 -5.97
C VAL A 45 3.96 -9.90 -4.69
N ASP A 46 3.76 -8.58 -4.69
CA ASP A 46 3.22 -7.87 -3.52
C ASP A 46 1.81 -8.33 -3.16
N ARG A 47 0.99 -8.59 -4.18
CA ARG A 47 -0.35 -9.17 -4.00
C ARG A 47 -0.26 -10.54 -3.32
N ARG A 48 0.59 -11.45 -3.83
CA ARG A 48 0.79 -12.78 -3.23
C ARG A 48 1.30 -12.67 -1.79
N ARG A 49 2.21 -11.73 -1.52
CA ARG A 49 2.72 -11.46 -0.17
C ARG A 49 1.61 -11.09 0.79
N LEU A 50 0.76 -10.13 0.41
CA LEU A 50 -0.39 -9.69 1.21
C LEU A 50 -1.39 -10.83 1.44
N GLU A 51 -1.73 -11.58 0.39
CA GLU A 51 -2.67 -12.69 0.48
C GLU A 51 -2.16 -13.82 1.39
N LEU A 52 -0.86 -14.11 1.36
CA LEU A 52 -0.23 -15.09 2.26
C LEU A 52 -0.23 -14.60 3.71
N HIS A 53 0.14 -13.34 3.96
CA HIS A 53 0.08 -12.72 5.29
C HIS A 53 -1.33 -12.77 5.89
N ALA A 54 -2.35 -12.43 5.09
CA ALA A 54 -3.74 -12.47 5.53
C ALA A 54 -4.18 -13.91 5.88
N CYS A 55 -3.79 -14.89 5.05
CA CYS A 55 -4.11 -16.30 5.29
C CYS A 55 -3.48 -16.83 6.58
N LEU A 56 -2.19 -16.54 6.82
CA LEU A 56 -1.48 -16.94 8.03
C LEU A 56 -2.10 -16.32 9.28
N THR A 57 -2.43 -15.02 9.21
CA THR A 57 -3.08 -14.30 10.32
C THR A 57 -4.46 -14.89 10.62
N ALA A 58 -5.27 -15.19 9.60
CA ALA A 58 -6.57 -15.82 9.76
C ALA A 58 -6.49 -17.24 10.34
N ALA A 59 -5.41 -17.97 10.03
CA ALA A 59 -5.10 -19.27 10.62
C ALA A 59 -4.55 -19.17 12.06
N GLY A 60 -4.42 -17.97 12.63
CA GLY A 60 -3.91 -17.77 13.99
C GLY A 60 -2.39 -17.83 14.12
N VAL A 61 -1.65 -17.80 13.01
CA VAL A 61 -0.19 -17.80 12.97
C VAL A 61 0.30 -16.46 12.42
N PRO A 62 0.33 -15.40 13.23
CA PRO A 62 0.83 -14.11 12.77
C PRO A 62 2.33 -14.23 12.47
N PRO A 63 2.78 -13.89 11.24
CA PRO A 63 4.19 -14.03 10.89
C PRO A 63 5.07 -13.08 11.68
N LEU A 64 6.16 -13.62 12.23
CA LEU A 64 7.16 -12.89 13.00
C LEU A 64 8.21 -12.28 12.07
N ALA A 65 9.05 -11.38 12.60
CA ALA A 65 10.14 -10.78 11.83
C ALA A 65 11.10 -11.82 11.23
N GLY A 66 11.26 -12.98 11.87
CA GLY A 66 12.06 -14.10 11.35
C GLY A 66 11.45 -14.81 10.13
N ASP A 67 10.13 -14.69 9.93
CA ASP A 67 9.40 -15.39 8.87
C ASP A 67 9.32 -14.58 7.57
N LEU A 68 9.73 -13.30 7.60
CA LEU A 68 9.61 -12.39 6.46
C LEU A 68 10.39 -12.88 5.24
N HIS A 69 11.57 -13.47 5.42
CA HIS A 69 12.34 -14.03 4.32
C HIS A 69 11.62 -15.20 3.64
N ALA A 70 11.01 -16.09 4.44
CA ALA A 70 10.24 -17.21 3.90
C ALA A 70 9.02 -16.72 3.11
N ILE A 71 8.34 -15.69 3.62
CA ILE A 71 7.20 -15.06 2.96
C ILE A 71 7.61 -14.40 1.64
N GLU A 72 8.75 -13.72 1.62
CA GLU A 72 9.29 -13.10 0.41
C GLU A 72 9.59 -14.15 -0.65
N VAL A 73 10.30 -15.23 -0.31
CA VAL A 73 10.54 -16.36 -1.22
C VAL A 73 9.22 -16.95 -1.72
N LEU A 74 8.25 -17.21 -0.84
CA LEU A 74 6.93 -17.74 -1.22
C LEU A 74 6.08 -16.76 -2.04
N SER A 75 6.37 -15.46 -2.02
CA SER A 75 5.70 -14.48 -2.89
C SER A 75 6.27 -14.44 -4.30
N THR A 76 7.47 -14.99 -4.52
CA THR A 76 8.09 -15.07 -5.86
C THR A 76 7.64 -16.27 -6.68
N VAL A 77 7.09 -17.32 -6.04
CA VAL A 77 6.52 -18.47 -6.75
C VAL A 77 5.24 -18.09 -7.49
N ASP A 78 4.86 -18.92 -8.46
CA ASP A 78 3.69 -18.71 -9.30
C ASP A 78 2.36 -18.75 -8.52
N ASP A 79 1.31 -18.18 -9.12
CA ASP A 79 0.00 -18.06 -8.49
C ASP A 79 -0.64 -19.41 -8.14
N ALA A 80 -0.43 -20.45 -8.95
CA ALA A 80 -1.02 -21.76 -8.69
C ALA A 80 -0.39 -22.41 -7.46
N THR A 81 0.94 -22.32 -7.34
CA THR A 81 1.68 -22.79 -6.16
C THR A 81 1.27 -22.00 -4.91
N ASN A 82 1.19 -20.67 -5.00
CA ASN A 82 0.80 -19.83 -3.85
C ASN A 82 -0.64 -20.13 -3.39
N ALA A 83 -1.58 -20.32 -4.32
CA ALA A 83 -2.95 -20.71 -4.01
C ALA A 83 -3.04 -22.09 -3.32
N ALA A 84 -2.23 -23.06 -3.75
CA ALA A 84 -2.19 -24.38 -3.13
C ALA A 84 -1.71 -24.31 -1.67
N VAL A 85 -0.63 -23.56 -1.40
CA VAL A 85 -0.10 -23.34 -0.04
C VAL A 85 -1.16 -22.70 0.86
N ARG A 86 -1.83 -21.65 0.39
CA ARG A 86 -2.91 -21.00 1.16
C ARG A 86 -4.05 -21.97 1.47
N ARG A 87 -4.46 -22.78 0.50
CA ARG A 87 -5.48 -23.82 0.71
C ARG A 87 -5.07 -24.84 1.76
N TRP A 88 -3.79 -25.22 1.83
CA TRP A 88 -3.30 -26.13 2.86
C TRP A 88 -3.33 -25.48 4.24
N ILE A 89 -2.85 -24.24 4.36
CA ILE A 89 -2.85 -23.47 5.61
C ILE A 89 -4.28 -23.34 6.15
N SER A 90 -5.24 -22.92 5.32
CA SER A 90 -6.65 -22.78 5.73
C SER A 90 -7.35 -24.10 6.10
N ARG A 91 -6.76 -25.25 5.77
CA ARG A 91 -7.29 -26.58 6.16
C ARG A 91 -6.64 -27.13 7.43
N ALA A 92 -5.48 -26.61 7.79
CA ALA A 92 -4.71 -27.07 8.93
C ALA A 92 -5.07 -26.31 10.23
N SER A 93 -5.68 -25.14 10.10
CA SER A 93 -6.28 -24.35 11.18
C SER A 93 -7.72 -24.80 11.47
#